data_AF-A0A9J8DFJ9-F1
#
_entry.id   AF-A0A9J8DFJ9-F1
#
_cell.length_a   1.000
_cell.length_b   1.000
_cell.length_c   1.000
_cell.angle_alpha   90.00
_cell.angle_beta   90.00
_cell.angle_gamma   90.00
#
_symmetry.space_group_name_H-M   'P 1'
#
loop_
_entity.id
_entity.type
_entity.pdbx_description
1 polymer ?
#
loop_
_entity_poly.entity_id
_entity_poly.type
_entity_poly.pdbx_seq_one_letter_code
_entity_poly.pdbx_strand_id
1 'polypeptide(L)'
;MSSCSGPEDAKVVIVGSGFSGLAAAATLVKAGFENVLVLEAKERIGGRVHTIKPFTENIIEVGANWIHGQKGNPLYKIAKEENLLSEGTSASKKSRSVTSEDYFFKEDGKQVSTKLVDQVCSHFSKLTDKAFDEELERKHRKLSLGAYLDDAFGESPLAAKEDGQQVFEWCKRNECTDEACSSLYEVSASPISNYTALEGEFFNTLGPGGYRAVLDVLLKDLPSGTIQCNAPVKSIRWDLVKKGHCEDQRYPVQVVCENGQSFEADHVIVTVSLGVLKDKASTMFEPPLPPTKLSAIENLSFGIVDKIFLFFEKRFWPDDCAGVQVLWKEGPEDKDVYESLPEGEAWKKTWFKKITGFDTVARHPTALCGWITGREALYMEKLQDSEIRDICVRLLRSFTGWSVPEVSKMLISRWGSDSHVRGSYTFIPDGVDGVKAHKALASPLPPKDESRGRKHLQVLFAGEATHVN
;
A
#
# COMPACT_ATOMS: atom_id res chain seq x y z
N MET A 1 -36.23 32.47 4.58
CA MET A 1 -35.83 32.17 3.19
C MET A 1 -34.37 31.76 3.26
N SER A 2 -34.07 30.48 3.12
CA SER A 2 -32.68 30.00 3.11
C SER A 2 -32.09 30.36 1.76
N SER A 3 -31.24 31.39 1.69
CA SER A 3 -30.37 31.54 0.53
C SER A 3 -29.56 30.25 0.43
N CYS A 4 -29.72 29.50 -0.66
CA CYS A 4 -28.77 28.44 -0.97
C CYS A 4 -27.43 29.12 -1.16
N SER A 5 -26.58 29.05 -0.15
CA SER A 5 -25.21 29.53 -0.19
C SER A 5 -24.48 28.78 -1.31
N GLY A 6 -23.80 29.51 -2.18
CA GLY A 6 -23.04 28.94 -3.28
C GLY A 6 -21.84 28.11 -2.77
N PRO A 7 -21.12 27.40 -3.65
CA PRO A 7 -19.89 26.69 -3.29
C PRO A 7 -18.84 27.59 -2.60
N GLU A 8 -18.82 28.90 -2.92
CA GLU A 8 -17.92 29.90 -2.35
C GLU A 8 -18.04 30.02 -0.81
N ASP A 9 -19.26 29.90 -0.27
CA ASP A 9 -19.55 30.08 1.16
C ASP A 9 -19.33 28.83 2.01
N ALA A 10 -19.24 27.65 1.39
CA ALA A 10 -19.21 26.37 2.09
C ALA A 10 -17.81 26.07 2.68
N LYS A 11 -17.74 25.76 3.97
CA LYS A 11 -16.49 25.40 4.66
C LYS A 11 -16.26 23.90 4.63
N VAL A 12 -15.14 23.49 4.04
CA VAL A 12 -14.75 22.07 3.93
C VAL A 12 -13.42 21.83 4.61
N VAL A 13 -13.40 20.91 5.57
CA VAL A 13 -12.17 20.40 6.18
C VAL A 13 -11.83 19.03 5.60
N ILE A 14 -10.57 18.79 5.28
CA ILE A 14 -10.06 17.51 4.80
C ILE A 14 -9.05 16.99 5.81
N VAL A 15 -9.22 15.76 6.27
CA VAL A 15 -8.31 15.14 7.25
C VAL A 15 -7.36 14.21 6.51
N GLY A 16 -6.08 14.61 6.45
CA GLY A 16 -5.00 13.93 5.74
C GLY A 16 -4.63 14.62 4.42
N SER A 17 -3.33 14.81 4.19
CA SER A 17 -2.75 15.37 2.96
C SER A 17 -2.02 14.32 2.12
N GLY A 18 -2.52 13.08 2.14
CA GLY A 18 -2.17 12.08 1.14
C GLY A 18 -2.73 12.43 -0.25
N PHE A 19 -2.44 11.59 -1.25
CA PHE A 19 -2.95 11.79 -2.62
C PHE A 19 -4.47 12.02 -2.68
N SER A 20 -5.26 11.25 -1.93
CA SER A 20 -6.72 11.39 -1.91
C SER A 20 -7.18 12.72 -1.33
N GLY A 21 -6.60 13.16 -0.21
CA GLY A 21 -6.94 14.44 0.42
C GLY A 21 -6.53 15.64 -0.45
N LEU A 22 -5.34 15.59 -1.04
CA LEU A 22 -4.85 16.64 -1.93
C LEU A 22 -5.64 16.71 -3.24
N ALA A 23 -5.99 15.56 -3.82
CA ALA A 23 -6.85 15.51 -5.01
C ALA A 23 -8.26 16.04 -4.71
N ALA A 24 -8.82 15.72 -3.52
CA ALA A 24 -10.09 16.27 -3.08
C ALA A 24 -10.03 17.80 -2.92
N ALA A 25 -8.97 18.32 -2.29
CA ALA A 25 -8.75 19.76 -2.13
C ALA A 25 -8.67 20.46 -3.49
N ALA A 26 -7.83 19.95 -4.40
CA ALA A 26 -7.65 20.51 -5.74
C ALA A 26 -8.96 20.50 -6.54
N THR A 27 -9.74 19.42 -6.41
CA THR A 27 -11.05 19.30 -7.08
C THR A 27 -12.05 20.32 -6.55
N LEU A 28 -12.11 20.51 -5.23
CA LEU A 28 -13.02 21.49 -4.61
C LEU A 28 -12.65 22.92 -4.98
N VAL A 29 -11.37 23.29 -4.88
CA VAL A 29 -10.88 24.62 -5.27
C VAL A 29 -11.20 24.90 -6.74
N LYS A 30 -10.92 23.94 -7.63
CA LYS A 30 -11.24 24.05 -9.05
C LYS A 30 -12.75 24.19 -9.32
N ALA A 31 -13.60 23.65 -8.44
CA ALA A 31 -15.04 23.78 -8.51
C ALA A 31 -15.59 25.10 -7.92
N GLY A 32 -14.72 26.00 -7.44
CA GLY A 32 -15.08 27.30 -6.90
C GLY A 32 -15.31 27.34 -5.38
N PHE A 33 -14.90 26.31 -4.65
CA PHE A 33 -14.92 26.37 -3.17
C PHE A 33 -13.74 27.19 -2.67
N GLU A 34 -14.01 28.27 -1.95
CA GLU A 34 -12.98 29.18 -1.44
C GLU A 34 -12.49 28.80 -0.03
N ASN A 35 -13.31 28.10 0.74
CA ASN A 35 -13.05 27.78 2.15
C ASN A 35 -12.67 26.30 2.36
N VAL A 36 -11.54 25.89 1.79
CA VAL A 36 -11.00 24.53 1.91
C VAL A 36 -9.76 24.51 2.80
N LEU A 37 -9.75 23.65 3.82
CA LEU A 37 -8.62 23.43 4.72
C LEU A 37 -8.26 21.95 4.82
N VAL A 38 -7.00 21.60 4.59
CA VAL A 38 -6.44 20.26 4.76
C VAL A 38 -5.61 20.22 6.04
N LEU A 39 -5.96 19.31 6.95
CA LEU A 39 -5.24 19.06 8.21
C LEU A 39 -4.38 17.81 8.06
N GLU A 40 -3.06 17.96 8.17
CA GLU A 40 -2.09 16.88 8.09
C GLU A 40 -1.43 16.64 9.44
N ALA A 41 -1.42 15.39 9.89
CA ALA A 41 -0.85 15.02 11.18
C ALA A 41 0.67 15.19 11.21
N LYS A 42 1.35 14.85 10.11
CA LYS A 42 2.80 14.90 10.00
C LYS A 42 3.28 16.31 9.63
N GLU A 43 4.59 16.50 9.69
CA GLU A 43 5.27 17.72 9.23
C GLU A 43 5.34 17.83 7.69
N ARG A 44 4.91 16.79 6.98
CA ARG A 44 5.00 16.67 5.53
C ARG A 44 3.70 16.17 4.91
N ILE A 45 3.49 16.54 3.66
CA ILE A 45 2.41 16.01 2.82
C ILE A 45 2.78 14.67 2.16
N GLY A 46 1.82 14.10 1.42
CA GLY A 46 1.99 12.91 0.58
C GLY A 46 1.60 11.59 1.26
N GLY A 47 1.52 11.58 2.59
CA GLY A 47 1.14 10.40 3.37
C GLY A 47 2.04 9.19 3.07
N ARG A 48 1.43 8.11 2.55
CA ARG A 48 2.08 6.86 2.12
C ARG A 48 2.92 7.00 0.84
N VAL A 49 2.86 8.13 0.16
CA VAL A 49 3.77 8.45 -0.95
C VAL A 49 4.88 9.34 -0.41
N HIS A 50 6.11 8.82 -0.44
CA HIS A 50 7.23 9.42 0.27
C HIS A 50 8.52 9.28 -0.53
N THR A 51 8.77 10.28 -1.37
CA THR A 51 10.00 10.47 -2.13
C THR A 51 11.01 11.24 -1.27
N ILE A 52 12.21 10.68 -1.08
CA ILE A 52 13.29 11.33 -0.31
C ILE A 52 14.65 11.24 -1.02
N LYS A 53 15.61 12.05 -0.59
CA LYS A 53 17.01 12.03 -1.03
C LYS A 53 17.92 11.85 0.20
N PRO A 54 18.02 10.63 0.75
CA PRO A 54 18.55 10.46 2.10
C PRO A 54 20.08 10.58 2.15
N PHE A 55 20.76 10.21 1.06
CA PHE A 55 22.22 10.05 1.05
C PHE A 55 22.94 10.66 -0.15
N THR A 56 22.23 10.92 -1.23
CA THR A 56 22.73 11.47 -2.50
C THR A 56 21.65 12.36 -3.13
N GLU A 57 21.95 13.00 -4.26
CA GLU A 57 20.96 13.78 -5.03
C GLU A 57 19.87 12.94 -5.71
N ASN A 58 20.04 11.62 -5.74
CA ASN A 58 19.08 10.70 -6.34
C ASN A 58 17.99 10.34 -5.34
N ILE A 59 16.75 10.29 -5.84
CA ILE A 59 15.60 9.97 -5.01
C ILE A 59 15.51 8.49 -4.65
N ILE A 60 14.77 8.21 -3.58
CA ILE A 60 14.25 6.91 -3.19
C ILE A 60 12.76 7.06 -2.89
N GLU A 61 11.95 6.18 -3.45
CA GLU A 61 10.55 6.03 -3.06
C GLU A 61 10.44 5.06 -1.89
N VAL A 62 10.22 5.60 -0.69
CA VAL A 62 10.04 4.79 0.54
C VAL A 62 8.68 4.10 0.56
N GLY A 63 7.68 4.71 -0.10
CA GLY A 63 6.32 4.18 -0.23
C GLY A 63 6.01 3.72 -1.66
N ALA A 64 4.95 4.28 -2.25
CA ALA A 64 4.55 3.99 -3.62
C ALA A 64 5.69 4.17 -4.62
N ASN A 65 5.89 3.18 -5.52
CA ASN A 65 7.04 3.11 -6.41
C ASN A 65 6.67 2.85 -7.88
N TRP A 66 5.42 2.47 -8.16
CA TRP A 66 4.99 1.97 -9.46
C TRP A 66 3.67 2.59 -9.91
N ILE A 67 3.63 3.05 -11.16
CA ILE A 67 2.40 3.37 -11.89
C ILE A 67 2.02 2.13 -12.68
N HIS A 68 0.91 1.50 -12.28
CA HIS A 68 0.42 0.26 -12.88
C HIS A 68 -0.53 0.54 -14.04
N GLY A 69 -0.10 0.22 -15.26
CA GLY A 69 -0.88 0.44 -16.49
C GLY A 69 -0.86 1.89 -16.96
N GLN A 70 -1.05 2.07 -18.25
CA GLN A 70 -0.97 3.37 -18.93
C GLN A 70 -2.34 3.86 -19.41
N LYS A 71 -3.18 2.93 -19.88
CA LYS A 71 -4.47 3.26 -20.47
C LYS A 71 -5.50 3.48 -19.38
N GLY A 72 -6.11 4.66 -19.37
CA GLY A 72 -7.09 5.03 -18.34
C GLY A 72 -6.49 5.33 -16.97
N ASN A 73 -5.17 5.26 -16.80
CA ASN A 73 -4.51 5.57 -15.53
C ASN A 73 -4.33 7.10 -15.38
N PRO A 74 -5.01 7.76 -14.44
CA PRO A 74 -4.92 9.20 -14.26
C PRO A 74 -3.52 9.65 -13.82
N LEU A 75 -2.79 8.84 -13.05
CA LEU A 75 -1.43 9.16 -12.63
C LEU A 75 -0.45 9.10 -13.81
N TYR A 76 -0.57 8.09 -14.68
CA TYR A 76 0.23 8.02 -15.89
C TYR A 76 -0.06 9.21 -16.80
N LYS A 77 -1.33 9.58 -16.96
CA LYS A 77 -1.75 10.74 -17.75
C LYS A 77 -1.09 12.02 -17.24
N ILE A 78 -1.19 12.30 -15.93
CA ILE A 78 -0.57 13.48 -15.29
C ILE A 78 0.95 13.44 -15.50
N ALA A 79 1.60 12.32 -15.20
CA ALA A 79 3.04 12.19 -15.34
C ALA A 79 3.51 12.41 -16.79
N LYS A 80 2.74 11.96 -17.78
CA LYS A 80 3.04 12.16 -19.20
C LYS A 80 2.83 13.62 -19.63
N GLU A 81 1.69 14.22 -19.28
CA GLU A 81 1.35 15.59 -19.67
C GLU A 81 2.31 16.62 -19.06
N GLU A 82 2.81 16.35 -17.86
CA GLU A 82 3.74 17.21 -17.13
C GLU A 82 5.22 16.84 -17.37
N ASN A 83 5.50 15.93 -18.32
CA ASN A 83 6.85 15.47 -18.67
C ASN A 83 7.67 14.93 -17.48
N LEU A 84 7.01 14.22 -16.56
CA LEU A 84 7.61 13.65 -15.34
C LEU A 84 8.15 12.23 -15.55
N LEU A 85 7.86 11.61 -16.70
CA LEU A 85 8.38 10.29 -17.07
C LEU A 85 9.82 10.42 -17.57
N SER A 86 10.74 9.60 -17.02
CA SER A 86 12.10 9.54 -17.52
C SER A 86 12.19 8.62 -18.74
N GLU A 87 12.69 9.13 -19.87
CA GLU A 87 13.07 8.29 -21.01
C GLU A 87 14.49 7.74 -20.79
N GLY A 88 14.61 6.46 -20.46
CA GLY A 88 15.92 5.83 -20.21
C GLY A 88 15.87 4.31 -20.18
N THR A 89 16.97 3.67 -20.61
CA THR A 89 17.18 2.23 -20.85
C THR A 89 17.03 1.31 -19.63
N SER A 90 16.79 1.85 -18.43
CA SER A 90 16.61 1.09 -17.19
C SER A 90 15.14 1.03 -16.72
N ALA A 91 14.19 1.40 -17.58
CA ALA A 91 12.80 1.03 -17.36
C ALA A 91 12.73 -0.50 -17.42
N SER A 92 12.24 -1.16 -16.35
CA SER A 92 11.80 -2.54 -16.49
C SER A 92 10.65 -2.55 -17.48
N LYS A 93 10.95 -2.84 -18.75
CA LYS A 93 9.95 -2.99 -19.84
C LYS A 93 9.18 -4.30 -19.74
N LYS A 94 9.36 -5.06 -18.65
CA LYS A 94 8.69 -6.34 -18.40
C LYS A 94 8.07 -6.37 -17.00
N SER A 95 6.99 -7.15 -16.92
CA SER A 95 5.99 -7.30 -15.86
C SER A 95 6.53 -7.47 -14.44
N ARG A 96 5.70 -7.10 -13.45
CA ARG A 96 5.73 -7.46 -12.01
C ARG A 96 7.05 -8.07 -11.51
N SER A 97 7.88 -7.23 -10.88
CA SER A 97 9.05 -7.56 -10.02
C SER A 97 10.10 -8.58 -10.50
N VAL A 98 9.91 -9.30 -11.61
CA VAL A 98 10.80 -10.35 -12.09
C VAL A 98 11.26 -9.99 -13.50
N THR A 99 12.55 -9.74 -13.61
CA THR A 99 13.23 -9.53 -14.88
C THR A 99 13.95 -10.82 -15.29
N SER A 100 14.19 -11.00 -16.59
CA SER A 100 15.01 -12.12 -17.11
C SER A 100 16.48 -12.07 -16.66
N GLU A 101 16.83 -11.13 -15.79
CA GLU A 101 18.16 -10.78 -15.29
C GLU A 101 18.27 -11.01 -13.77
N ASP A 102 17.23 -11.55 -13.13
CA ASP A 102 17.26 -11.91 -11.71
C ASP A 102 17.94 -13.25 -11.45
N TYR A 103 18.76 -13.28 -10.41
CA TYR A 103 19.56 -14.44 -10.03
C TYR A 103 18.93 -15.14 -8.83
N PHE A 104 18.43 -16.36 -9.04
CA PHE A 104 17.76 -17.15 -8.02
C PHE A 104 18.72 -18.15 -7.37
N PHE A 105 18.98 -18.00 -6.08
CA PHE A 105 19.89 -18.85 -5.31
C PHE A 105 19.15 -19.70 -4.29
N LYS A 106 19.59 -20.96 -4.14
CA LYS A 106 19.17 -21.85 -3.07
C LYS A 106 20.04 -21.68 -1.83
N GLU A 107 19.56 -22.21 -0.70
CA GLU A 107 20.30 -22.21 0.58
C GLU A 107 21.68 -22.88 0.51
N ASP A 108 21.90 -23.79 -0.44
CA ASP A 108 23.19 -24.46 -0.66
C ASP A 108 24.17 -23.68 -1.56
N GLY A 109 23.81 -22.46 -1.96
CA GLY A 109 24.62 -21.58 -2.80
C GLY A 109 24.47 -21.80 -4.30
N LYS A 110 23.67 -22.78 -4.74
CA LYS A 110 23.47 -23.07 -6.16
C LYS A 110 22.42 -22.15 -6.77
N GLN A 111 22.72 -21.67 -7.97
CA GLN A 111 21.78 -20.91 -8.78
C GLN A 111 20.81 -21.85 -9.50
N VAL A 112 19.52 -21.48 -9.55
CA VAL A 112 18.49 -22.19 -10.32
C VAL A 112 18.50 -21.69 -11.77
N SER A 113 18.23 -22.59 -12.71
CA SER A 113 18.18 -22.25 -14.13
C SER A 113 17.12 -21.18 -14.41
N THR A 114 17.50 -20.10 -15.09
CA THR A 114 16.60 -19.03 -15.56
C THR A 114 15.42 -19.57 -16.36
N LYS A 115 15.64 -20.59 -17.20
CA LYS A 115 14.57 -21.25 -17.95
C LYS A 115 13.50 -21.87 -17.04
N LEU A 116 13.91 -22.50 -15.94
CA LEU A 116 12.95 -23.08 -14.99
C LEU A 116 12.21 -21.98 -14.23
N VAL A 117 12.93 -20.94 -13.80
CA VAL A 117 12.35 -19.77 -13.14
C VAL A 117 11.27 -19.14 -14.03
N ASP A 118 11.60 -18.83 -15.28
CA ASP A 118 10.67 -18.25 -16.26
C ASP A 118 9.42 -19.13 -16.45
N GLN A 119 9.59 -20.45 -16.50
CA GLN A 119 8.49 -21.39 -16.64
C GLN A 119 7.55 -21.36 -15.43
N VAL A 120 8.10 -21.35 -14.21
CA VAL A 120 7.32 -21.32 -12.97
C VAL A 120 6.65 -19.96 -12.78
N CYS A 121 7.38 -18.85 -12.93
CA CYS A 121 6.82 -17.51 -12.79
C CYS A 121 5.73 -17.21 -13.83
N SER A 122 5.93 -17.63 -15.10
CA SER A 122 4.89 -17.49 -16.13
C SER A 122 3.66 -18.35 -15.83
N HIS A 123 3.85 -19.54 -15.27
CA HIS A 123 2.73 -20.39 -14.87
C HIS A 123 1.99 -19.80 -13.66
N PHE A 124 2.72 -19.34 -12.64
CA PHE A 124 2.17 -18.64 -11.47
C PHE A 124 1.31 -17.44 -11.89
N SER A 125 1.83 -16.56 -12.76
CA SER A 125 1.09 -15.41 -13.28
C SER A 125 -0.23 -15.80 -13.95
N LYS A 126 -0.26 -16.92 -14.69
CA LYS A 126 -1.51 -17.42 -15.30
C LYS A 126 -2.49 -17.93 -14.26
N LEU A 127 -1.99 -18.55 -13.19
CA LEU A 127 -2.84 -19.02 -12.09
C LEU A 127 -3.42 -17.83 -11.32
N THR A 128 -2.62 -16.83 -10.99
CA THR A 128 -3.11 -15.61 -10.32
C THR A 128 -4.13 -14.87 -11.18
N ASP A 129 -3.88 -14.71 -12.49
CA ASP A 129 -4.86 -14.09 -13.40
C ASP A 129 -6.17 -14.87 -13.41
N LYS A 130 -6.10 -16.21 -13.41
CA LYS A 130 -7.27 -17.10 -13.37
C LYS A 130 -8.00 -17.09 -12.01
N ALA A 131 -7.31 -16.83 -10.90
CA ALA A 131 -7.91 -16.81 -9.55
C ALA A 131 -9.01 -15.76 -9.41
N PHE A 132 -8.95 -14.70 -10.22
CA PHE A 132 -9.90 -13.59 -10.22
C PHE A 132 -10.83 -13.59 -11.43
N ASP A 133 -10.77 -14.63 -12.26
CA ASP A 133 -11.63 -14.80 -13.42
C ASP A 133 -13.05 -15.26 -12.99
N GLU A 134 -14.08 -14.68 -13.62
CA GLU A 134 -15.47 -15.09 -13.42
C GLU A 134 -15.72 -16.55 -13.84
N GLU A 135 -14.86 -17.14 -14.67
CA GLU A 135 -14.90 -18.54 -15.12
C GLU A 135 -14.19 -19.52 -14.17
N LEU A 136 -13.57 -19.05 -13.07
CA LEU A 136 -12.91 -19.93 -12.09
C LEU A 136 -13.86 -21.03 -11.59
N GLU A 137 -13.38 -22.25 -11.46
CA GLU A 137 -14.22 -23.37 -11.03
C GLU A 137 -14.82 -23.12 -9.63
N ARG A 138 -16.10 -23.49 -9.45
CA ARG A 138 -16.82 -23.26 -8.18
C ARG A 138 -16.12 -23.90 -6.97
N LYS A 139 -15.37 -24.99 -7.16
CA LYS A 139 -14.59 -25.65 -6.10
C LYS A 139 -13.45 -24.75 -5.60
N HIS A 140 -12.82 -23.99 -6.50
CA HIS A 140 -11.70 -23.09 -6.22
C HIS A 140 -12.13 -21.74 -5.65
N ARG A 141 -13.31 -21.23 -6.01
CA ARG A 141 -13.87 -19.96 -5.48
C ARG A 141 -14.12 -19.93 -3.97
N LYS A 142 -14.01 -21.07 -3.30
CA LYS A 142 -14.20 -21.20 -1.84
C LYS A 142 -12.88 -21.34 -1.09
N LEU A 143 -11.77 -21.35 -1.82
CA LEU A 143 -10.44 -21.45 -1.25
C LEU A 143 -9.88 -20.04 -1.04
N SER A 144 -8.93 -19.92 -0.12
CA SER A 144 -8.00 -18.80 -0.16
C SER A 144 -7.13 -18.88 -1.41
N LEU A 145 -6.53 -17.76 -1.79
CA LEU A 145 -5.64 -17.66 -2.94
C LEU A 145 -4.48 -18.65 -2.82
N GLY A 146 -3.86 -18.76 -1.65
CA GLY A 146 -2.80 -19.72 -1.39
C GLY A 146 -3.24 -21.17 -1.62
N ALA A 147 -4.40 -21.57 -1.08
CA ALA A 147 -4.91 -22.93 -1.21
C ALA A 147 -5.31 -23.27 -2.66
N TYR A 148 -5.86 -22.30 -3.41
CA TYR A 148 -6.11 -22.45 -4.83
C TYR A 148 -4.81 -22.64 -5.62
N LEU A 149 -3.81 -21.81 -5.34
CA LEU A 149 -2.52 -21.85 -6.02
C LEU A 149 -1.81 -23.19 -5.82
N ASP A 150 -1.81 -23.74 -4.60
CA ASP A 150 -1.22 -25.04 -4.32
C ASP A 150 -1.93 -26.17 -5.09
N ASP A 151 -3.27 -26.20 -5.07
CA ASP A 151 -4.07 -27.22 -5.77
C ASP A 151 -3.80 -27.17 -7.28
N ALA A 152 -3.85 -25.97 -7.87
CA ALA A 152 -3.65 -25.78 -9.30
C ALA A 152 -2.20 -26.05 -9.75
N PHE A 153 -1.21 -25.66 -8.94
CA PHE A 153 0.20 -25.93 -9.26
C PHE A 153 0.55 -27.41 -9.13
N GLY A 154 -0.07 -28.13 -8.21
CA GLY A 154 0.12 -29.57 -8.03
C GLY A 154 -0.19 -30.40 -9.28
N GLU A 155 -1.04 -29.90 -10.19
CA GLU A 155 -1.33 -30.53 -11.48
C GLU A 155 -0.24 -30.29 -12.55
N SER A 156 0.68 -29.36 -12.31
CA SER A 156 1.74 -28.99 -13.23
C SER A 156 2.94 -29.95 -13.15
N PRO A 157 3.54 -30.37 -14.28
CA PRO A 157 4.81 -31.12 -14.27
C PRO A 157 5.96 -30.36 -13.60
N LEU A 158 5.84 -29.04 -13.42
CA LEU A 158 6.82 -28.22 -12.70
C LEU A 158 6.84 -28.54 -11.20
N ALA A 159 5.70 -28.93 -10.61
CA ALA A 159 5.59 -29.27 -9.20
C ALA A 159 6.31 -30.59 -8.83
N ALA A 160 6.62 -31.44 -9.82
CA ALA A 160 7.41 -32.66 -9.61
C ALA A 160 8.91 -32.39 -9.40
N LYS A 161 9.39 -31.15 -9.63
CA LYS A 161 10.79 -30.75 -9.46
C LYS A 161 10.94 -29.98 -8.15
N GLU A 162 11.92 -30.36 -7.33
CA GLU A 162 12.26 -29.64 -6.08
C GLU A 162 12.50 -28.15 -6.33
N ASP A 163 13.35 -27.81 -7.31
CA ASP A 163 13.60 -26.41 -7.69
C ASP A 163 12.32 -25.72 -8.20
N GLY A 164 11.39 -26.46 -8.82
CA GLY A 164 10.11 -25.94 -9.29
C GLY A 164 9.18 -25.55 -8.13
N GLN A 165 9.13 -26.37 -7.08
CA GLN A 165 8.40 -26.05 -5.85
C GLN A 165 9.02 -24.85 -5.13
N GLN A 166 10.34 -24.80 -4.98
CA GLN A 166 11.00 -23.68 -4.29
C GLN A 166 10.79 -22.33 -5.00
N VAL A 167 10.84 -22.31 -6.33
CA VAL A 167 10.51 -21.10 -7.11
C VAL A 167 9.04 -20.72 -6.96
N PHE A 168 8.14 -21.71 -6.91
CA PHE A 168 6.70 -21.45 -6.71
C PHE A 168 6.41 -20.85 -5.33
N GLU A 169 7.03 -21.38 -4.28
CA GLU A 169 6.99 -20.82 -2.92
C GLU A 169 7.55 -19.39 -2.88
N TRP A 170 8.62 -19.12 -3.62
CA TRP A 170 9.11 -17.75 -3.80
C TRP A 170 8.08 -16.85 -4.51
N CYS A 171 7.39 -17.35 -5.55
CA CYS A 171 6.34 -16.59 -6.24
C CYS A 171 5.19 -16.23 -5.29
N LYS A 172 4.73 -17.18 -4.46
CA LYS A 172 3.73 -16.90 -3.41
C LYS A 172 4.20 -15.79 -2.47
N ARG A 173 5.47 -15.86 -2.04
CA ARG A 173 6.06 -14.87 -1.13
C ARG A 173 6.17 -13.49 -1.79
N ASN A 174 6.51 -13.46 -3.07
CA ASN A 174 6.54 -12.23 -3.86
C ASN A 174 5.14 -11.63 -4.02
N GLU A 175 4.12 -12.44 -4.32
CA GLU A 175 2.74 -11.98 -4.43
C GLU A 175 2.20 -11.41 -3.11
N CYS A 176 2.66 -11.91 -1.94
CA CYS A 176 2.36 -11.25 -0.66
C CYS A 176 2.84 -9.79 -0.61
N THR A 177 3.88 -9.43 -1.37
CA THR A 177 4.35 -8.04 -1.50
C THR A 177 3.35 -7.20 -2.28
N ASP A 178 2.78 -7.74 -3.35
CA ASP A 178 1.75 -7.04 -4.12
C ASP A 178 0.46 -6.90 -3.30
N GLU A 179 0.05 -7.95 -2.58
CA GLU A 179 -1.16 -7.98 -1.73
C GLU A 179 -1.00 -7.32 -0.35
N ALA A 180 0.22 -6.99 0.09
CA ALA A 180 0.54 -6.55 1.45
C ALA A 180 0.15 -7.50 2.60
N CYS A 181 -0.14 -8.78 2.31
CA CYS A 181 -0.58 -9.76 3.31
C CYS A 181 0.60 -10.50 3.97
N SER A 182 0.31 -11.17 5.10
CA SER A 182 1.31 -12.06 5.74
C SER A 182 1.39 -13.40 5.04
N SER A 183 0.31 -13.84 4.39
CA SER A 183 0.26 -15.07 3.61
C SER A 183 -0.89 -15.02 2.61
N LEU A 184 -0.73 -15.67 1.46
CA LEU A 184 -1.84 -15.82 0.49
C LEU A 184 -2.98 -16.71 1.00
N TYR A 185 -2.79 -17.47 2.08
CA TYR A 185 -3.90 -18.18 2.73
C TYR A 185 -4.86 -17.25 3.47
N GLU A 186 -4.47 -15.99 3.69
CA GLU A 186 -5.32 -14.95 4.26
C GLU A 186 -6.14 -14.22 3.18
N VAL A 187 -5.83 -14.38 1.89
CA VAL A 187 -6.40 -13.62 0.77
C VAL A 187 -7.48 -14.44 0.08
N SER A 188 -8.60 -13.83 -0.31
CA SER A 188 -9.68 -14.54 -1.00
C SER A 188 -9.34 -14.83 -2.47
N ALA A 189 -9.55 -16.08 -2.93
CA ALA A 189 -9.62 -16.38 -4.35
C ALA A 189 -11.04 -16.09 -4.87
N SER A 190 -11.33 -14.82 -5.18
CA SER A 190 -12.70 -14.43 -5.55
C SER A 190 -12.77 -13.31 -6.59
N PRO A 191 -13.59 -13.48 -7.65
CA PRO A 191 -13.86 -12.42 -8.61
C PRO A 191 -14.73 -11.28 -8.03
N ILE A 192 -15.34 -11.48 -6.85
CA ILE A 192 -16.25 -10.51 -6.22
C ILE A 192 -15.49 -9.27 -5.74
N SER A 193 -14.18 -9.34 -5.56
CA SER A 193 -13.36 -8.25 -5.01
C SER A 193 -12.22 -7.85 -5.96
N ASN A 194 -12.54 -7.72 -7.25
CA ASN A 194 -11.57 -7.59 -8.33
C ASN A 194 -10.84 -6.23 -8.33
N TYR A 195 -9.51 -6.26 -8.12
CA TYR A 195 -8.63 -5.18 -8.54
C TYR A 195 -8.61 -5.13 -10.08
N THR A 196 -9.10 -4.03 -10.65
CA THR A 196 -9.09 -3.88 -12.11
C THR A 196 -7.69 -3.45 -12.58
N ALA A 197 -6.90 -4.40 -13.07
CA ALA A 197 -5.61 -4.10 -13.70
C ALA A 197 -5.81 -3.22 -14.94
N LEU A 198 -5.16 -2.06 -14.97
CA LEU A 198 -5.19 -1.15 -16.11
C LEU A 198 -4.25 -1.64 -17.21
N GLU A 199 -4.70 -1.57 -18.47
CA GLU A 199 -3.88 -2.00 -19.62
C GLU A 199 -2.60 -1.15 -19.76
N GLY A 200 -1.51 -1.80 -20.18
CA GLY A 200 -0.22 -1.18 -20.46
C GLY A 200 0.89 -1.67 -19.52
N GLU A 201 2.11 -1.18 -19.74
CA GLU A 201 3.27 -1.57 -18.94
C GLU A 201 3.26 -0.92 -17.54
N PHE A 202 4.08 -1.46 -16.64
CA PHE A 202 4.36 -0.89 -15.32
C PHE A 202 5.50 0.12 -15.42
N PHE A 203 5.35 1.27 -14.76
CA PHE A 203 6.35 2.33 -14.78
C PHE A 203 6.85 2.66 -13.38
N ASN A 204 8.16 2.55 -13.15
CA ASN A 204 8.81 3.01 -11.91
C ASN A 204 9.87 4.10 -12.13
N THR A 205 10.07 4.56 -13.37
CA THR A 205 11.05 5.58 -13.73
C THR A 205 10.43 6.96 -13.83
N LEU A 206 9.93 7.46 -12.69
CA LEU A 206 9.67 8.89 -12.55
C LEU A 206 11.00 9.65 -12.50
N GLY A 207 11.03 10.86 -13.06
CA GLY A 207 12.18 11.75 -13.11
C GLY A 207 12.76 12.10 -11.72
N PRO A 208 13.71 13.03 -11.62
CA PRO A 208 14.39 13.35 -10.37
C PRO A 208 13.48 13.87 -9.24
N GLY A 209 12.23 14.25 -9.54
CA GLY A 209 11.23 14.61 -8.55
C GLY A 209 10.35 13.46 -8.06
N GLY A 210 10.46 12.26 -8.64
CA GLY A 210 9.68 11.09 -8.22
C GLY A 210 8.17 11.32 -8.20
N TYR A 211 7.49 10.61 -7.32
CA TYR A 211 6.07 10.84 -7.03
C TYR A 211 5.80 12.21 -6.41
N ARG A 212 6.78 12.81 -5.74
CA ARG A 212 6.64 14.16 -5.22
C ARG A 212 6.31 15.17 -6.32
N ALA A 213 6.89 15.03 -7.51
CA ALA A 213 6.56 15.89 -8.64
C ALA A 213 5.08 15.77 -9.05
N VAL A 214 4.50 14.56 -8.97
CA VAL A 214 3.06 14.35 -9.25
C VAL A 214 2.19 15.05 -8.21
N LEU A 215 2.62 15.04 -6.93
CA LEU A 215 1.95 15.83 -5.88
C LEU A 215 2.03 17.32 -6.18
N ASP A 216 3.19 17.83 -6.57
CA ASP A 216 3.36 19.27 -6.83
C ASP A 216 2.42 19.77 -7.94
N VAL A 217 2.05 18.92 -8.91
CA VAL A 217 1.01 19.22 -9.92
C VAL A 217 -0.36 19.41 -9.27
N LEU A 218 -0.76 18.55 -8.33
CA LEU A 218 -2.04 18.67 -7.61
C LEU A 218 -2.09 19.95 -6.74
N LEU A 219 -0.93 20.42 -6.27
CA LEU A 219 -0.81 21.58 -5.40
C LEU A 219 -0.78 22.91 -6.16
N LYS A 220 -0.49 22.89 -7.46
CA LYS A 220 -0.18 24.08 -8.27
C LYS A 220 -1.23 25.18 -8.16
N ASP A 221 -2.51 24.80 -8.09
CA ASP A 221 -3.65 25.72 -8.08
C ASP A 221 -4.26 25.89 -6.67
N LEU A 222 -3.66 25.31 -5.62
CA LEU A 222 -4.16 25.45 -4.26
C LEU A 222 -3.75 26.82 -3.66
N PRO A 223 -4.68 27.56 -3.06
CA PRO A 223 -4.36 28.78 -2.34
C PRO A 223 -3.33 28.57 -1.23
N SER A 224 -2.51 29.59 -0.98
CA SER A 224 -1.59 29.57 0.16
C SER A 224 -2.37 29.43 1.47
N GLY A 225 -1.92 28.55 2.35
CA GLY A 225 -2.58 28.28 3.63
C GLY A 225 -3.69 27.22 3.58
N THR A 226 -4.00 26.65 2.40
CA THR A 226 -4.96 25.55 2.29
C THR A 226 -4.52 24.30 3.06
N ILE A 227 -3.23 24.08 3.27
CA ILE A 227 -2.70 22.88 3.96
C ILE A 227 -2.01 23.29 5.26
N GLN A 228 -2.43 22.69 6.36
CA GLN A 228 -1.83 22.84 7.68
C GLN A 228 -1.24 21.51 8.15
N CYS A 229 0.09 21.43 8.17
CA CYS A 229 0.85 20.30 8.75
C CYS A 229 0.93 20.40 10.27
N ASN A 230 1.37 19.32 10.94
CA ASN A 230 1.46 19.21 12.40
C ASN A 230 0.11 19.45 13.11
N ALA A 231 -0.99 19.05 12.47
CA ALA A 231 -2.35 19.16 12.96
C ALA A 231 -3.01 17.77 13.05
N PRO A 232 -2.52 16.87 13.94
CA PRO A 232 -3.11 15.55 14.12
C PRO A 232 -4.56 15.68 14.62
N VAL A 233 -5.51 15.18 13.84
CA VAL A 233 -6.93 15.20 14.21
C VAL A 233 -7.20 14.13 15.27
N LYS A 234 -7.79 14.56 16.39
CA LYS A 234 -8.18 13.73 17.52
C LYS A 234 -9.60 13.21 17.38
N SER A 235 -10.55 14.08 17.05
CA SER A 235 -11.97 13.74 16.97
C SER A 235 -12.74 14.62 15.99
N ILE A 236 -13.80 14.07 15.42
CA ILE A 236 -14.73 14.70 14.50
C ILE A 236 -16.11 14.63 15.15
N ARG A 237 -16.62 15.79 15.54
CA ARG A 237 -17.98 15.96 16.03
C ARG A 237 -18.89 16.35 14.88
N TRP A 238 -20.01 15.66 14.71
CA TRP A 238 -20.95 15.89 13.61
C TRP A 238 -22.40 15.77 14.10
N ASP A 239 -23.36 16.12 13.25
CA ASP A 239 -24.78 16.28 13.61
C ASP A 239 -25.01 17.27 14.78
N LEU A 240 -24.18 18.33 14.84
CA LEU A 240 -24.20 19.33 15.92
C LEU A 240 -25.42 20.26 15.85
N VAL A 241 -25.85 20.63 14.63
CA VAL A 241 -27.01 21.50 14.44
C VAL A 241 -28.30 20.67 14.49
N LYS A 242 -28.93 20.63 15.67
CA LYS A 242 -30.23 19.97 15.89
C LYS A 242 -31.34 21.01 15.99
N LYS A 243 -32.51 20.72 15.40
CA LYS A 243 -33.71 21.57 15.57
C LYS A 243 -34.03 21.70 17.07
N GLY A 244 -33.87 22.89 17.63
CA GLY A 244 -34.27 23.23 19.01
C GLY A 244 -33.15 23.35 20.05
N HIS A 245 -31.86 23.30 19.67
CA HIS A 245 -30.74 23.56 20.59
C HIS A 245 -29.76 24.60 20.06
N CYS A 246 -29.43 25.54 20.97
CA CYS A 246 -28.47 26.67 20.93
C CYS A 246 -28.42 27.51 19.64
N GLU A 247 -28.72 28.81 19.76
CA GLU A 247 -28.55 29.81 18.70
C GLU A 247 -27.07 30.00 18.28
N ASP A 248 -26.12 29.51 19.09
CA ASP A 248 -24.66 29.71 18.89
C ASP A 248 -23.98 28.70 17.94
N GLN A 249 -24.56 27.53 17.68
CA GLN A 249 -23.92 26.50 16.85
C GLN A 249 -24.25 26.71 15.36
N ARG A 250 -23.34 27.38 14.63
CA ARG A 250 -23.54 27.72 13.22
C ARG A 250 -23.28 26.56 12.26
N TYR A 251 -22.32 25.69 12.57
CA TYR A 251 -21.84 24.64 11.67
C TYR A 251 -22.17 23.23 12.19
N PRO A 252 -22.53 22.28 11.29
CA PRO A 252 -22.90 20.92 11.66
C PRO A 252 -21.71 20.03 12.05
N VAL A 253 -20.48 20.42 11.69
CA VAL A 253 -19.25 19.64 11.94
C VAL A 253 -18.22 20.48 12.69
N GLN A 254 -17.52 19.85 13.64
CA GLN A 254 -16.35 20.39 14.31
C GLN A 254 -15.23 19.34 14.33
N VAL A 255 -14.06 19.70 13.79
CA VAL A 255 -12.84 18.87 13.79
C VAL A 255 -11.90 19.37 14.87
N VAL A 256 -11.50 18.49 15.80
CA VAL A 256 -10.66 18.81 16.95
C VAL A 256 -9.31 18.12 16.80
N CYS A 257 -8.23 18.88 16.92
CA CYS A 257 -6.86 18.39 16.84
C CYS A 257 -6.29 18.03 18.23
N GLU A 258 -5.28 17.16 18.28
CA GLU A 258 -4.61 16.78 19.53
C GLU A 258 -3.89 17.97 20.18
N ASN A 259 -3.49 18.98 19.39
CA ASN A 259 -2.88 20.22 19.86
C ASN A 259 -3.89 21.26 20.43
N GLY A 260 -5.18 20.91 20.50
CA GLY A 260 -6.25 21.76 21.04
C GLY A 260 -6.92 22.70 20.02
N GLN A 261 -6.39 22.81 18.79
CA GLN A 261 -7.06 23.58 17.73
C GLN A 261 -8.38 22.90 17.33
N SER A 262 -9.39 23.71 17.01
CA SER A 262 -10.70 23.24 16.56
C SER A 262 -11.16 24.02 15.34
N PHE A 263 -11.77 23.33 14.38
CA PHE A 263 -12.21 23.87 13.11
C PHE A 263 -13.68 23.53 12.87
N GLU A 264 -14.51 24.55 12.69
CA GLU A 264 -15.92 24.38 12.34
C GLU A 264 -16.10 24.34 10.82
N ALA A 265 -16.97 23.45 10.34
CA ALA A 265 -17.16 23.19 8.92
C ALA A 265 -18.58 22.73 8.58
N ASP A 266 -18.98 22.96 7.33
CA ASP A 266 -20.19 22.36 6.76
C ASP A 266 -19.96 20.88 6.44
N HIS A 267 -18.75 20.56 5.98
CA HIS A 267 -18.35 19.23 5.55
C HIS A 267 -16.96 18.87 6.04
N VAL A 268 -16.74 17.59 6.37
CA VAL A 268 -15.42 16.99 6.55
C VAL A 268 -15.24 15.82 5.59
N ILE A 269 -14.08 15.76 4.91
CA ILE A 269 -13.65 14.61 4.11
C ILE A 269 -12.53 13.88 4.87
N VAL A 270 -12.81 12.67 5.30
CA VAL A 270 -11.87 11.82 6.04
C VAL A 270 -11.06 11.00 5.06
N THR A 271 -9.73 11.19 5.07
CA THR A 271 -8.80 10.48 4.18
C THR A 271 -7.68 9.74 4.91
N VAL A 272 -7.85 9.55 6.22
CA VAL A 272 -6.94 8.74 7.04
C VAL A 272 -6.92 7.28 6.54
N SER A 273 -5.82 6.58 6.79
CA SER A 273 -5.68 5.17 6.39
C SER A 273 -6.69 4.26 7.11
N LEU A 274 -6.98 3.11 6.50
CA LEU A 274 -7.78 2.08 7.16
C LEU A 274 -7.14 1.61 8.48
N GLY A 275 -5.81 1.53 8.56
CA GLY A 275 -5.10 1.23 9.82
C GLY A 275 -5.40 2.23 10.94
N VAL A 276 -5.46 3.54 10.64
CA VAL A 276 -5.86 4.56 11.63
C VAL A 276 -7.35 4.42 11.98
N LEU A 277 -8.22 4.10 11.02
CA LEU A 277 -9.64 3.84 11.31
C LEU A 277 -9.82 2.62 12.22
N LYS A 278 -9.08 1.52 11.98
CA LYS A 278 -9.11 0.34 12.84
C LYS A 278 -8.69 0.66 14.28
N ASP A 279 -7.69 1.51 14.45
CA ASP A 279 -7.17 1.93 15.76
C ASP A 279 -8.11 2.94 16.47
N LYS A 280 -8.65 3.91 15.74
CA LYS A 280 -9.26 5.11 16.34
C LYS A 280 -10.74 5.33 16.04
N ALA A 281 -11.39 4.62 15.11
CA ALA A 281 -12.76 4.93 14.69
C ALA A 281 -13.80 4.92 15.84
N SER A 282 -13.59 4.10 16.87
CA SER A 282 -14.46 4.04 18.06
C SER A 282 -14.43 5.32 18.91
N THR A 283 -13.37 6.12 18.81
CA THR A 283 -13.17 7.34 19.61
C THR A 283 -13.05 8.60 18.76
N MET A 284 -12.76 8.46 17.47
CA MET A 284 -12.55 9.57 16.54
C MET A 284 -13.87 10.22 16.10
N PHE A 285 -15.03 9.57 16.21
CA PHE A 285 -16.30 10.10 15.70
C PHE A 285 -17.35 10.27 16.81
N GLU A 286 -17.96 11.44 16.87
CA GLU A 286 -19.04 11.77 17.81
C GLU A 286 -20.20 12.45 17.06
N PRO A 287 -21.39 11.83 16.96
CA PRO A 287 -21.74 10.48 17.43
C PRO A 287 -20.94 9.38 16.68
N PRO A 288 -20.93 8.14 17.21
CA PRO A 288 -20.22 7.02 16.59
C PRO A 288 -20.68 6.74 15.15
N LEU A 289 -19.78 6.15 14.36
CA LEU A 289 -20.10 5.71 13.00
C LEU A 289 -21.20 4.63 13.01
N PRO A 290 -22.04 4.55 11.95
CA PRO A 290 -23.03 3.48 11.85
C PRO A 290 -22.41 2.08 11.83
N PRO A 291 -23.13 1.04 12.33
CA PRO A 291 -22.61 -0.32 12.41
C PRO A 291 -22.08 -0.86 11.07
N THR A 292 -22.74 -0.54 9.96
CA THR A 292 -22.32 -0.97 8.62
C THR A 292 -20.92 -0.48 8.24
N LYS A 293 -20.52 0.71 8.71
CA LYS A 293 -19.21 1.29 8.46
C LYS A 293 -18.16 0.73 9.42
N LEU A 294 -18.52 0.53 10.69
CA LEU A 294 -17.65 -0.13 11.66
C LEU A 294 -17.31 -1.57 11.25
N SER A 295 -18.31 -2.34 10.80
CA SER A 295 -18.07 -3.69 10.27
C SER A 295 -17.20 -3.69 9.01
N ALA A 296 -17.30 -2.67 8.15
CA ALA A 296 -16.39 -2.54 7.01
C ALA A 296 -14.94 -2.26 7.45
N ILE A 297 -14.75 -1.38 8.44
CA ILE A 297 -13.43 -1.08 9.02
C ILE A 297 -12.84 -2.35 9.67
N GLU A 298 -13.66 -3.16 10.32
CA GLU A 298 -13.23 -4.41 10.96
C GLU A 298 -12.86 -5.48 9.93
N ASN A 299 -13.73 -5.72 8.94
CA ASN A 299 -13.61 -6.84 8.00
C ASN A 299 -12.58 -6.65 6.89
N LEU A 300 -12.33 -5.42 6.43
CA LEU A 300 -11.23 -5.17 5.49
C LEU A 300 -9.89 -5.35 6.22
N SER A 301 -8.90 -6.01 5.63
CA SER A 301 -7.57 -6.12 6.24
C SER A 301 -6.67 -4.97 5.82
N PHE A 302 -5.71 -4.61 6.68
CA PHE A 302 -4.72 -3.58 6.37
C PHE A 302 -3.33 -4.18 6.53
N GLY A 303 -2.67 -4.35 5.39
CA GLY A 303 -1.41 -5.05 5.25
C GLY A 303 -0.20 -4.20 5.62
N ILE A 304 0.97 -4.84 5.62
CA ILE A 304 2.27 -4.21 5.88
C ILE A 304 3.24 -4.68 4.81
N VAL A 305 3.92 -3.72 4.20
CA VAL A 305 5.01 -3.91 3.24
C VAL A 305 6.08 -2.90 3.58
N ASP A 306 7.27 -3.39 3.89
CA ASP A 306 8.44 -2.59 4.14
C ASP A 306 9.58 -2.88 3.16
N LYS A 307 10.44 -1.87 3.00
CA LYS A 307 11.62 -1.90 2.14
C LYS A 307 12.88 -1.74 2.97
N ILE A 308 13.91 -2.50 2.62
CA ILE A 308 15.23 -2.50 3.25
C ILE A 308 16.25 -2.11 2.19
N PHE A 309 16.64 -0.83 2.15
CA PHE A 309 17.65 -0.33 1.23
C PHE A 309 19.05 -0.44 1.83
N LEU A 310 19.93 -1.16 1.15
CA LEU A 310 21.34 -1.37 1.52
C LEU A 310 22.24 -0.63 0.53
N PHE A 311 23.02 0.33 1.02
CA PHE A 311 23.99 1.08 0.20
C PHE A 311 25.40 0.57 0.45
N PHE A 312 26.12 0.25 -0.61
CA PHE A 312 27.50 -0.21 -0.58
C PHE A 312 28.44 0.86 -1.16
N GLU A 313 29.71 0.82 -0.76
CA GLU A 313 30.74 1.72 -1.33
C GLU A 313 31.01 1.42 -2.80
N LYS A 314 30.91 0.14 -3.19
CA LYS A 314 31.12 -0.34 -4.56
C LYS A 314 30.13 -1.45 -4.88
N ARG A 315 29.75 -1.52 -6.15
CA ARG A 315 29.04 -2.67 -6.71
C ARG A 315 29.89 -3.93 -6.57
N PHE A 316 29.28 -5.03 -6.14
CA PHE A 316 29.94 -6.34 -6.01
C PHE A 316 29.21 -7.46 -6.76
N TRP A 317 28.02 -7.18 -7.29
CA TRP A 317 27.23 -8.11 -8.11
C TRP A 317 27.47 -7.88 -9.61
N PRO A 318 27.19 -8.87 -10.46
CA PRO A 318 27.36 -8.78 -11.93
C PRO A 318 26.60 -7.63 -12.57
N ASP A 319 27.10 -7.16 -13.72
CA ASP A 319 26.55 -5.98 -14.40
C ASP A 319 25.12 -6.18 -14.93
N ASP A 320 24.83 -7.40 -15.35
CA ASP A 320 23.56 -7.93 -15.85
C ASP A 320 22.62 -8.44 -14.75
N CYS A 321 23.00 -8.34 -13.47
CA CYS A 321 22.14 -8.77 -12.37
C CYS A 321 21.17 -7.65 -12.00
N ALA A 322 19.88 -7.88 -12.22
CA ALA A 322 18.79 -6.98 -11.85
C ALA A 322 18.33 -7.16 -10.39
N GLY A 323 18.52 -8.34 -9.83
CA GLY A 323 18.18 -8.69 -8.45
C GLY A 323 18.72 -10.05 -8.03
N VAL A 324 18.83 -10.25 -6.71
CA VAL A 324 19.26 -11.50 -6.07
C VAL A 324 18.10 -12.06 -5.28
N GLN A 325 17.52 -13.16 -5.74
CA GLN A 325 16.34 -13.79 -5.15
C GLN A 325 16.74 -15.02 -4.32
N VAL A 326 16.12 -15.20 -3.15
CA VAL A 326 16.47 -16.27 -2.20
C VAL A 326 15.40 -17.37 -2.16
N LEU A 327 15.79 -18.61 -2.42
CA LEU A 327 14.93 -19.78 -2.43
C LEU A 327 15.14 -20.61 -1.17
N TRP A 328 14.11 -20.65 -0.32
CA TRP A 328 14.11 -21.46 0.89
C TRP A 328 13.69 -22.89 0.55
N LYS A 329 14.36 -23.89 1.14
CA LYS A 329 13.87 -25.27 1.08
C LYS A 329 12.53 -25.43 1.80
N GLU A 330 12.41 -24.78 2.96
CA GLU A 330 11.18 -24.68 3.76
C GLU A 330 10.92 -23.19 4.03
N GLY A 331 10.02 -22.61 3.24
CA GLY A 331 9.65 -21.20 3.26
C GLY A 331 8.40 -20.91 4.11
N PRO A 332 8.14 -19.64 4.47
CA PRO A 332 6.97 -19.25 5.26
C PRO A 332 5.64 -19.39 4.51
N GLU A 333 5.67 -19.56 3.18
CA GLU A 333 4.46 -19.76 2.35
C GLU A 333 4.10 -21.23 2.15
N ASP A 334 4.93 -22.15 2.62
CA ASP A 334 4.61 -23.57 2.61
C ASP A 334 3.37 -23.79 3.48
N LYS A 335 2.45 -24.62 3.00
CA LYS A 335 1.17 -24.83 3.67
C LYS A 335 1.34 -25.40 5.07
N ASP A 336 2.17 -26.41 5.22
CA ASP A 336 2.37 -27.09 6.50
C ASP A 336 3.10 -26.16 7.47
N VAL A 337 4.06 -25.36 6.97
CA VAL A 337 4.67 -24.28 7.76
C VAL A 337 3.61 -23.28 8.20
N TYR A 338 2.77 -22.78 7.29
CA TYR A 338 1.73 -21.81 7.62
C TYR A 338 0.70 -22.35 8.62
N GLU A 339 0.19 -23.56 8.41
CA GLU A 339 -0.82 -24.21 9.27
C GLU A 339 -0.23 -24.62 10.63
N SER A 340 1.08 -24.82 10.73
CA SER A 340 1.78 -25.11 11.99
C SER A 340 2.22 -23.86 12.77
N LEU A 341 1.98 -22.66 12.24
CA LEU A 341 2.27 -21.39 12.92
C LEU A 341 1.37 -20.99 14.13
N PRO A 342 0.27 -21.66 14.52
CA PRO A 342 -0.48 -21.25 15.69
C PRO A 342 0.12 -21.87 16.96
N GLU A 343 0.89 -21.06 17.71
CA GLU A 343 0.88 -20.95 19.20
C GLU A 343 2.15 -20.29 19.81
N GLY A 344 3.02 -19.62 19.05
CA GLY A 344 4.16 -18.99 19.71
C GLY A 344 5.02 -18.02 18.91
N GLU A 345 6.10 -17.61 19.56
CA GLU A 345 7.09 -16.65 19.09
C GLU A 345 8.15 -17.29 18.17
N ALA A 346 7.99 -18.56 17.79
CA ALA A 346 9.00 -19.33 17.05
C ALA A 346 9.31 -18.72 15.67
N TRP A 347 8.29 -18.26 14.95
CA TRP A 347 8.41 -17.60 13.66
C TRP A 347 9.26 -16.32 13.71
N LYS A 348 9.35 -15.68 14.88
CA LYS A 348 10.22 -14.51 15.08
C LYS A 348 11.68 -14.85 14.94
N LYS A 349 12.09 -16.11 15.10
CA LYS A 349 13.47 -16.55 14.82
C LYS A 349 13.76 -16.67 13.33
N THR A 350 12.72 -16.75 12.51
CA THR A 350 12.79 -16.96 11.06
C THR A 350 12.12 -15.83 10.27
N TRP A 351 11.87 -14.67 10.89
CA TRP A 351 11.21 -13.52 10.25
C TRP A 351 11.85 -13.14 8.91
N PHE A 352 13.19 -13.24 8.84
CA PHE A 352 13.97 -12.91 7.66
C PHE A 352 13.69 -13.82 6.45
N LYS A 353 13.10 -15.01 6.68
CA LYS A 353 12.66 -15.87 5.57
C LYS A 353 11.54 -15.23 4.75
N LYS A 354 10.84 -14.23 5.30
CA LYS A 354 9.83 -13.46 4.56
C LYS A 354 10.45 -12.54 3.50
N ILE A 355 11.74 -12.24 3.57
CA ILE A 355 12.44 -11.45 2.53
C ILE A 355 12.45 -12.25 1.22
N THR A 356 11.94 -11.67 0.14
CA THR A 356 11.89 -12.29 -1.20
C THR A 356 13.28 -12.36 -1.84
N GLY A 357 14.04 -11.29 -1.71
CA GLY A 357 15.36 -11.10 -2.29
C GLY A 357 15.81 -9.66 -2.15
N PHE A 358 16.72 -9.24 -3.03
CA PHE A 358 17.33 -7.92 -3.05
C PHE A 358 17.47 -7.42 -4.49
N ASP A 359 16.66 -6.44 -4.88
CA ASP A 359 16.65 -5.88 -6.23
C ASP A 359 17.59 -4.70 -6.35
N THR A 360 18.13 -4.47 -7.54
CA THR A 360 18.88 -3.24 -7.84
C THR A 360 17.98 -2.02 -7.73
N VAL A 361 18.54 -0.92 -7.23
CA VAL A 361 17.78 0.31 -7.02
C VAL A 361 18.04 1.27 -8.17
N ALA A 362 16.98 1.66 -8.88
CA ALA A 362 17.06 2.61 -9.98
C ALA A 362 17.77 3.90 -9.56
N ARG A 363 18.75 4.35 -10.36
CA ARG A 363 19.64 5.51 -10.12
C ARG A 363 20.64 5.36 -8.97
N HIS A 364 20.72 4.19 -8.33
CA HIS A 364 21.68 3.92 -7.27
C HIS A 364 22.48 2.66 -7.61
N PRO A 365 23.58 2.77 -8.37
CA PRO A 365 24.31 1.62 -8.92
C PRO A 365 25.01 0.75 -7.85
N THR A 366 25.08 1.24 -6.62
CA THR A 366 25.67 0.54 -5.47
C THR A 366 24.64 0.26 -4.38
N ALA A 367 23.34 0.29 -4.69
CA ALA A 367 22.29 -0.01 -3.74
C ALA A 367 21.42 -1.20 -4.15
N LEU A 368 21.02 -1.99 -3.14
CA LEU A 368 20.05 -3.07 -3.25
C LEU A 368 18.85 -2.79 -2.34
N CYS A 369 17.67 -3.30 -2.70
CA CYS A 369 16.43 -3.16 -1.93
C CYS A 369 15.80 -4.53 -1.68
N GLY A 370 15.66 -4.91 -0.42
CA GLY A 370 14.84 -6.06 -0.04
C GLY A 370 13.42 -5.67 0.34
N TRP A 371 12.47 -6.57 0.11
CA TRP A 371 11.06 -6.39 0.46
C TRP A 371 10.65 -7.40 1.51
N ILE A 372 9.80 -6.97 2.46
CA ILE A 372 9.25 -7.83 3.50
C ILE A 372 7.82 -7.42 3.83
N THR A 373 6.95 -8.38 4.14
CA THR A 373 5.54 -8.11 4.43
C THR A 373 5.02 -8.71 5.73
N GLY A 374 3.80 -8.32 6.08
CA GLY A 374 2.99 -8.98 7.09
C GLY A 374 3.49 -8.80 8.52
N ARG A 375 3.15 -9.77 9.37
CA ARG A 375 3.58 -9.81 10.78
C ARG A 375 5.11 -9.87 10.93
N GLU A 376 5.81 -10.45 9.97
CA GLU A 376 7.28 -10.52 9.94
C GLU A 376 7.90 -9.15 9.71
N ALA A 377 7.33 -8.32 8.82
CA ALA A 377 7.71 -6.91 8.69
C ALA A 377 7.46 -6.17 10.01
N LEU A 378 6.26 -6.28 10.60
CA LEU A 378 5.94 -5.60 11.87
C LEU A 378 6.85 -6.02 13.03
N TYR A 379 7.32 -7.26 13.05
CA TYR A 379 8.33 -7.71 14.00
C TYR A 379 9.69 -7.10 13.70
N MET A 380 10.13 -7.13 12.44
CA MET A 380 11.37 -6.50 11.98
C MET A 380 11.42 -5.01 12.37
N GLU A 381 10.32 -4.28 12.26
CA GLU A 381 10.27 -2.86 12.61
C GLU A 381 10.74 -2.55 14.04
N LYS A 382 10.63 -3.51 14.96
CA LYS A 382 11.03 -3.41 16.38
C LYS A 382 12.50 -3.73 16.64
N LEU A 383 13.19 -4.31 15.65
CA LEU A 383 14.60 -4.70 15.76
C LEU A 383 15.51 -3.49 15.54
N GLN A 384 16.73 -3.61 16.06
CA GLN A 384 17.77 -2.62 15.80
C GLN A 384 18.22 -2.70 14.34
N ASP A 385 18.49 -1.54 13.73
CA ASP A 385 18.97 -1.44 12.34
C ASP A 385 20.22 -2.32 12.12
N SER A 386 21.13 -2.41 13.09
CA SER A 386 22.32 -3.27 12.98
C SER A 386 21.98 -4.75 12.83
N GLU A 387 20.96 -5.25 13.54
CA GLU A 387 20.55 -6.65 13.47
C GLU A 387 19.95 -6.98 12.10
N ILE A 388 19.10 -6.09 11.58
CA ILE A 388 18.50 -6.22 10.25
C ILE A 388 19.59 -6.22 9.18
N ARG A 389 20.53 -5.26 9.24
CA ARG A 389 21.68 -5.17 8.34
C ARG A 389 22.48 -6.47 8.34
N ASP A 390 22.87 -6.95 9.52
CA ASP A 390 23.74 -8.11 9.65
C ASP A 390 23.05 -9.38 9.10
N ILE A 391 21.73 -9.50 9.29
CA ILE A 391 20.92 -10.56 8.68
C ILE A 391 20.91 -10.45 7.15
N CYS A 392 20.63 -9.27 6.58
CA CYS A 392 20.59 -9.09 5.12
C CYS A 392 21.95 -9.39 4.47
N VAL A 393 23.05 -8.91 5.06
CA VAL A 393 24.42 -9.20 4.59
C VAL A 393 24.71 -10.70 4.70
N ARG A 394 24.30 -11.35 5.79
CA ARG A 394 24.43 -12.81 5.94
C ARG A 394 23.68 -13.56 4.84
N LEU A 395 22.44 -13.17 4.53
CA LEU A 395 21.66 -13.78 3.44
C LEU A 395 22.38 -13.65 2.10
N LEU A 396 22.82 -12.44 1.75
CA LEU A 396 23.56 -12.22 0.50
C LEU A 396 24.83 -13.08 0.46
N ARG A 397 25.62 -13.14 1.54
CA ARG A 397 26.86 -13.95 1.60
C ARG A 397 26.56 -15.45 1.49
N SER A 398 25.60 -15.97 2.26
CA SER A 398 25.35 -17.41 2.34
C SER A 398 24.71 -17.98 1.08
N PHE A 399 23.79 -17.24 0.46
CA PHE A 399 23.08 -17.69 -0.74
C PHE A 399 23.92 -17.53 -2.02
N THR A 400 24.73 -16.48 -2.12
CA THR A 400 25.47 -16.22 -3.37
C THR A 400 26.90 -16.75 -3.35
N GLY A 401 27.48 -16.93 -2.16
CA GLY A 401 28.92 -17.17 -1.99
C GLY A 401 29.80 -15.98 -2.37
N TRP A 402 29.22 -14.81 -2.66
CA TRP A 402 29.95 -13.62 -3.07
C TRP A 402 30.66 -12.94 -1.89
N SER A 403 31.73 -12.22 -2.21
CA SER A 403 32.43 -11.35 -1.26
C SER A 403 31.66 -10.05 -1.04
N VAL A 404 30.55 -10.13 -0.29
CA VAL A 404 29.68 -8.97 0.03
C VAL A 404 30.41 -8.00 0.97
N PRO A 405 30.65 -6.74 0.57
CA PRO A 405 31.28 -5.74 1.42
C PRO A 405 30.33 -5.29 2.55
N GLU A 406 30.86 -4.51 3.48
CA GLU A 406 30.05 -3.90 4.53
C GLU A 406 29.06 -2.87 3.96
N VAL A 407 27.89 -2.77 4.60
CA VAL A 407 26.86 -1.80 4.23
C VAL A 407 27.27 -0.43 4.77
N SER A 408 27.48 0.51 3.86
CA SER A 408 27.91 1.89 4.17
C SER A 408 26.78 2.73 4.78
N LYS A 409 25.56 2.60 4.25
CA LYS A 409 24.35 3.29 4.71
C LYS A 409 23.15 2.37 4.53
N MET A 410 22.13 2.55 5.36
CA MET A 410 20.90 1.76 5.29
C MET A 410 19.69 2.65 5.51
N LEU A 411 18.59 2.33 4.84
CA LEU A 411 17.29 2.96 5.03
C LEU A 411 16.23 1.86 5.08
N ILE A 412 15.39 1.87 6.12
CA ILE A 412 14.30 0.90 6.30
C ILE A 412 12.99 1.66 6.45
N SER A 413 11.97 1.31 5.67
CA SER A 413 10.62 1.79 5.95
C SER A 413 10.02 1.04 7.14
N ARG A 414 9.12 1.70 7.88
CA ARG A 414 8.45 1.16 9.06
C ARG A 414 6.99 1.62 9.09
N TRP A 415 6.22 1.12 8.13
CA TRP A 415 4.87 1.63 7.90
C TRP A 415 3.87 1.18 8.98
N GLY A 416 4.06 0.02 9.59
CA GLY A 416 3.21 -0.51 10.66
C GLY A 416 3.32 0.28 11.97
N SER A 417 4.54 0.74 12.31
CA SER A 417 4.83 1.50 13.52
C SER A 417 4.49 2.99 13.39
N ASP A 418 4.28 3.50 12.18
CA ASP A 418 3.84 4.88 11.97
C ASP A 418 2.42 5.08 12.53
N SER A 419 2.28 5.80 13.63
CA SER A 419 1.01 6.02 14.31
C SER A 419 -0.03 6.80 13.49
N HIS A 420 0.39 7.48 12.41
CA HIS A 420 -0.47 8.22 11.51
C HIS A 420 -0.85 7.44 10.24
N VAL A 421 -0.33 6.21 10.08
CA VAL A 421 -0.64 5.34 8.93
C VAL A 421 -1.04 3.93 9.36
N ARG A 422 -0.34 3.31 10.33
CA ARG A 422 -0.62 1.99 10.90
C ARG A 422 -0.60 0.84 9.89
N GLY A 423 0.29 0.89 8.91
CA GLY A 423 0.45 -0.13 7.86
C GLY A 423 0.65 0.45 6.47
N SER A 424 0.51 -0.39 5.45
CA SER A 424 0.79 -0.05 4.05
C SER A 424 -0.49 0.16 3.25
N TYR A 425 -1.29 -0.86 2.94
CA TYR A 425 -2.55 -0.71 2.18
C TYR A 425 -3.51 -1.88 2.41
N THR A 426 -4.74 -1.73 1.92
CA THR A 426 -5.83 -2.67 2.16
C THR A 426 -5.66 -3.92 1.32
N PHE A 427 -6.02 -5.06 1.88
CA PHE A 427 -6.24 -6.29 1.12
C PHE A 427 -7.56 -6.93 1.54
N ILE A 428 -8.06 -7.84 0.71
CA ILE A 428 -9.35 -8.49 0.93
C ILE A 428 -9.13 -9.86 1.58
N PRO A 429 -9.42 -10.00 2.88
CA PRO A 429 -9.24 -11.28 3.53
C PRO A 429 -10.22 -12.33 3.03
N ASP A 430 -9.87 -13.60 3.22
CA ASP A 430 -10.72 -14.73 2.85
C ASP A 430 -12.11 -14.64 3.50
N GLY A 431 -13.13 -14.97 2.71
CA GLY A 431 -14.54 -14.89 3.13
C GLY A 431 -15.15 -13.47 3.19
N VAL A 432 -14.40 -12.41 2.83
CA VAL A 432 -14.92 -11.03 2.85
C VAL A 432 -15.36 -10.55 1.46
N ASP A 433 -16.57 -9.98 1.39
CA ASP A 433 -17.07 -9.24 0.23
C ASP A 433 -16.46 -7.83 0.20
N GLY A 434 -15.35 -7.69 -0.53
CA GLY A 434 -14.58 -6.45 -0.64
C GLY A 434 -15.39 -5.31 -1.25
N VAL A 435 -16.17 -5.57 -2.30
CA VAL A 435 -17.02 -4.55 -2.95
C VAL A 435 -18.01 -3.96 -1.95
N LYS A 436 -18.70 -4.82 -1.20
CA LYS A 436 -19.66 -4.37 -0.18
C LYS A 436 -18.97 -3.58 0.92
N ALA A 437 -17.81 -4.06 1.40
CA ALA A 437 -17.07 -3.40 2.48
C ALA A 437 -16.52 -2.03 2.04
N HIS A 438 -15.88 -1.92 0.88
CA HIS A 438 -15.40 -0.66 0.32
C HIS A 438 -16.54 0.35 0.10
N LYS A 439 -17.67 -0.08 -0.47
CA LYS A 439 -18.86 0.79 -0.64
C LYS A 439 -19.42 1.27 0.69
N ALA A 440 -19.50 0.39 1.70
CA ALA A 440 -19.94 0.76 3.04
C ALA A 440 -18.99 1.78 3.68
N LEU A 441 -17.67 1.63 3.48
CA LEU A 441 -16.67 2.57 3.98
C LEU A 441 -16.74 3.93 3.24
N ALA A 442 -16.93 3.93 1.93
CA ALA A 442 -17.05 5.14 1.10
C ALA A 442 -18.35 5.94 1.32
N SER A 443 -19.41 5.28 1.78
CA SER A 443 -20.75 5.90 1.88
C SER A 443 -20.73 7.14 2.80
N PRO A 444 -21.25 8.31 2.38
CA PRO A 444 -21.21 9.53 3.19
C PRO A 444 -22.25 9.51 4.31
N LEU A 445 -22.06 10.37 5.30
CA LEU A 445 -22.96 10.60 6.43
C LEU A 445 -23.50 12.03 6.44
N PRO A 446 -24.73 12.26 6.95
CA PRO A 446 -25.70 11.24 7.32
C PRO A 446 -26.14 10.41 6.10
N PRO A 447 -26.59 9.15 6.30
CA PRO A 447 -27.12 8.34 5.22
C PRO A 447 -28.33 9.03 4.59
N LYS A 448 -28.61 8.74 3.32
CA LYS A 448 -29.84 9.20 2.66
C LYS A 448 -31.03 8.61 3.40
N ASP A 449 -31.78 9.46 4.10
CA ASP A 449 -33.04 9.11 4.75
C ASP A 449 -34.19 9.75 3.96
N GLU A 450 -34.97 8.93 3.27
CA GLU A 450 -36.13 9.38 2.49
C GLU A 450 -37.24 9.96 3.38
N SER A 451 -37.24 9.63 4.68
CA SER A 451 -38.32 10.00 5.61
C SER A 451 -38.12 11.35 6.33
N ARG A 452 -36.90 11.89 6.40
CA ARG A 452 -36.56 13.09 7.21
C ARG A 452 -36.19 14.35 6.42
N GLY A 453 -36.39 14.35 5.11
CA GLY A 453 -35.90 15.43 4.24
C GLY A 453 -34.37 15.39 4.08
N ARG A 454 -33.84 15.95 2.98
CA ARG A 454 -32.39 15.94 2.73
C ARG A 454 -31.65 16.78 3.78
N LYS A 455 -31.01 16.13 4.75
CA LYS A 455 -29.87 16.73 5.46
C LYS A 455 -28.71 16.83 4.47
N HIS A 456 -27.97 17.94 4.51
CA HIS A 456 -26.70 18.05 3.79
C HIS A 456 -25.73 16.97 4.29
N LEU A 457 -24.87 16.47 3.41
CA LEU A 457 -23.79 15.56 3.81
C LEU A 457 -22.88 16.30 4.80
N GLN A 458 -22.23 15.59 5.72
CA GLN A 458 -21.44 16.17 6.80
C GLN A 458 -20.09 15.46 6.90
N VAL A 459 -20.08 14.12 6.93
CA VAL A 459 -18.85 13.32 6.99
C VAL A 459 -18.75 12.48 5.73
N LEU A 460 -17.75 12.75 4.91
CA LEU A 460 -17.45 12.02 3.68
C LEU A 460 -16.15 11.23 3.87
N PHE A 461 -15.97 10.17 3.10
CA PHE A 461 -14.79 9.31 3.17
C PHE A 461 -14.17 9.21 1.78
N ALA A 462 -12.85 9.35 1.72
CA ALA A 462 -12.06 9.11 0.52
C ALA A 462 -10.73 8.43 0.92
N GLY A 463 -9.93 8.01 -0.06
CA GLY A 463 -8.70 7.25 0.19
C GLY A 463 -8.76 5.86 -0.41
N GLU A 464 -7.62 5.18 -0.45
CA GLU A 464 -7.47 3.91 -1.16
C GLU A 464 -8.46 2.84 -0.62
N ALA A 465 -8.64 2.72 0.69
CA ALA A 465 -9.63 1.80 1.29
C ALA A 465 -11.12 2.12 0.97
N THR A 466 -11.42 3.23 0.30
CA THR A 466 -12.80 3.61 -0.07
C THR A 466 -13.11 3.33 -1.54
N HIS A 467 -12.09 2.95 -2.32
CA HIS A 467 -12.26 2.60 -3.72
C HIS A 467 -12.51 1.10 -3.86
N VAL A 468 -13.36 0.71 -4.80
CA VAL A 468 -13.78 -0.69 -4.99
C VAL A 468 -12.78 -1.49 -5.82
N ASN A 469 -11.99 -0.78 -6.63
CA ASN A 469 -10.92 -1.33 -7.46
C ASN A 469 -9.56 -0.96 -6.93
#